data_AF-A0A2E7LH99-F1
#
_entry.id   AF-A0A2E7LH99-F1
#
_cell.length_a   1.000
_cell.length_b   1.000
_cell.length_c   1.000
_cell.angle_alpha   90.00
_cell.angle_beta   90.00
_cell.angle_gamma   90.00
#
_symmetry.space_group_name_H-M   'P 1'
#
loop_
_entity.id
_entity.type
_entity.pdbx_description
1 polymer ?
#
loop_
_entity_poly.entity_id
_entity_poly.type
_entity_poly.pdbx_seq_one_letter_code
_entity_poly.pdbx_strand_id
1 'polypeptide(L)'
;MPLGKSHVVGIVTALSDHPTRSMKPIEDILDAAPILTADLLKLASWLSDYYHHPIGAVYAALIPTLARRGNPTEFEPPLIWIVVGKSTPTSLARAPRQRRLWESLANAGPVTTDEARKFGATLPLLRKLEERGSIVSQVER
;
A
#
# COMPACT_ATOMS: atom_id res chain seq x y z
N MET A 1 -4.42 -6.62 19.73
CA MET A 1 -4.43 -6.68 21.21
C MET A 1 -5.80 -6.23 21.72
N PRO A 2 -6.40 -6.92 22.69
CA PRO A 2 -7.72 -6.58 23.21
C PRO A 2 -7.66 -5.40 24.19
N LEU A 3 -8.39 -4.31 23.89
CA LEU A 3 -8.56 -3.15 24.76
C LEU A 3 -10.06 -2.91 25.03
N GLY A 4 -10.52 -3.19 26.25
CA GLY A 4 -11.95 -3.15 26.54
C GLY A 4 -12.73 -4.15 25.69
N LYS A 5 -13.64 -3.65 24.84
CA LYS A 5 -14.45 -4.42 23.87
C LYS A 5 -13.89 -4.39 22.44
N SER A 6 -12.85 -3.60 22.17
CA SER A 6 -12.26 -3.45 20.84
C SER A 6 -10.92 -4.15 20.73
N HIS A 7 -10.49 -4.38 19.48
CA HIS A 7 -9.14 -4.82 19.14
C HIS A 7 -8.40 -3.63 18.55
N VAL A 8 -7.18 -3.39 19.03
CA VAL A 8 -6.36 -2.26 18.62
C VAL A 8 -4.95 -2.69 18.30
N VAL A 9 -4.32 -1.92 17.41
CA VAL A 9 -2.88 -1.96 17.16
C VAL A 9 -2.19 -1.11 18.22
N GLY A 10 -1.17 -1.67 18.86
CA GLY A 10 -0.35 -1.00 19.86
C GLY A 10 1.13 -1.09 19.49
N ILE A 11 1.93 -0.19 20.05
CA ILE A 11 3.39 -0.16 19.85
C ILE A 11 4.04 -0.60 21.15
N VAL A 12 4.92 -1.60 21.07
CA VAL A 12 5.71 -2.05 22.22
C VAL A 12 6.88 -1.09 22.41
N THR A 13 6.97 -0.48 23.59
CA THR A 13 8.03 0.50 23.91
C THR A 13 9.13 -0.09 24.79
N ALA A 14 8.81 -1.13 25.58
CA ALA A 14 9.76 -1.83 26.44
C ALA A 14 9.26 -3.26 26.71
N LEU A 15 10.20 -4.15 27.01
CA LEU A 15 9.92 -5.51 27.49
C LEU A 15 10.31 -5.59 28.97
N SER A 16 9.55 -6.37 29.74
CA SER A 16 9.80 -6.61 31.16
C SER A 16 9.34 -8.02 31.53
N ASP A 17 10.20 -8.73 32.26
CA ASP A 17 9.94 -10.10 32.72
C ASP A 17 9.16 -10.14 34.06
N HIS A 18 8.80 -8.97 34.59
CA HIS A 18 8.17 -8.83 35.90
C HIS A 18 6.81 -8.14 35.77
N PRO A 19 5.76 -8.88 35.33
CA PRO A 19 4.42 -8.32 35.23
C PRO A 19 3.88 -8.02 36.64
N THR A 20 3.53 -6.76 36.89
CA THR A 20 2.97 -6.31 38.16
C THR A 20 1.49 -6.68 38.34
N ARG A 21 0.83 -7.18 37.30
CA ARG A 21 -0.59 -7.57 37.28
C ARG A 21 -0.86 -8.60 36.19
N SER A 22 -2.00 -9.28 36.27
CA SER A 22 -2.49 -10.14 35.17
C SER A 22 -2.67 -9.30 33.89
N MET A 23 -2.05 -9.74 32.80
CA MET A 23 -2.08 -9.05 31.51
C MET A 23 -2.84 -9.90 30.49
N LYS A 24 -3.58 -9.23 29.60
CA LYS A 24 -4.16 -9.90 28.44
C LYS A 24 -3.05 -10.22 27.43
N PRO A 25 -3.13 -11.35 26.71
CA PRO A 25 -2.13 -11.70 25.71
C PRO A 25 -2.14 -10.74 24.52
N ILE A 26 -0.99 -10.62 23.86
CA ILE A 26 -0.87 -10.02 22.53
C ILE A 26 -1.34 -11.08 21.52
N GLU A 27 -2.28 -10.73 20.66
CA GLU A 27 -2.90 -11.67 19.70
C GLU A 27 -2.04 -11.89 18.45
N ASP A 28 -1.31 -10.85 18.03
CA ASP A 28 -0.51 -10.87 16.80
C ASP A 28 0.63 -9.85 16.88
N ILE A 29 1.72 -10.13 16.17
CA ILE A 29 2.89 -9.25 16.01
C ILE A 29 2.98 -8.87 14.54
N LEU A 30 2.72 -7.60 14.24
CA LEU A 30 2.58 -7.11 12.86
C LEU A 30 3.93 -6.86 12.18
N ASP A 31 4.95 -6.48 12.94
CA ASP A 31 6.28 -6.13 12.42
C ASP A 31 7.36 -6.96 13.11
N ALA A 32 8.23 -7.58 12.32
CA ALA A 32 9.37 -8.36 12.83
C ALA A 32 10.52 -7.46 13.34
N ALA A 33 10.55 -6.19 12.92
CA ALA A 33 11.54 -5.20 13.31
C ALA A 33 10.88 -3.84 13.58
N PRO A 34 11.48 -2.97 14.40
CA PRO A 34 10.94 -1.65 14.66
C PRO A 34 10.79 -0.81 13.39
N ILE A 35 9.60 -0.25 13.15
CA ILE A 35 9.32 0.68 12.04
C ILE A 35 10.09 1.99 12.21
N LEU A 36 10.33 2.41 13.45
CA LEU A 36 11.05 3.64 13.80
C LEU A 36 12.50 3.33 14.15
N THR A 37 13.42 4.17 13.66
CA THR A 37 14.83 4.10 14.04
C THR A 37 15.01 4.45 15.51
N ALA A 38 16.14 4.04 16.10
CA ALA A 38 16.45 4.33 17.49
C ALA A 38 16.45 5.84 17.80
N ASP A 39 16.90 6.68 16.87
CA ASP A 39 16.93 8.13 17.04
C ASP A 39 15.52 8.74 17.02
N LEU A 40 14.63 8.23 16.16
CA LEU A 40 13.22 8.64 16.14
C LEU A 40 12.49 8.21 17.42
N LEU A 41 12.81 7.04 17.98
CA LEU A 41 12.27 6.60 19.26
C LEU A 41 12.71 7.51 20.41
N LYS A 42 14.00 7.90 20.45
CA LYS A 42 14.51 8.87 21.43
C LYS A 42 13.85 10.23 21.28
N LEU A 43 13.70 10.72 20.04
CA LEU A 43 13.01 11.97 19.75
C LEU A 43 11.54 11.92 20.20
N ALA A 44 10.84 10.81 19.97
CA ALA A 44 9.46 10.63 20.40
C ALA A 44 9.32 10.72 21.92
N SER A 45 10.22 10.04 22.67
CA SER A 45 10.26 10.14 24.13
C SER A 45 10.49 11.57 24.57
N TRP A 46 11.50 12.25 24.00
CA TRP A 46 11.82 13.63 24.33
C TRP A 46 10.64 14.58 24.05
N LEU A 47 9.96 14.44 22.91
CA LEU A 47 8.78 15.23 22.57
C LEU A 47 7.64 15.02 23.56
N SER A 48 7.38 13.77 23.94
CA SER A 48 6.36 13.40 24.92
C SER A 48 6.66 14.03 26.28
N ASP A 49 7.92 13.93 26.73
CA ASP A 49 8.35 14.44 28.04
C ASP A 49 8.37 15.97 28.08
N TYR A 50 8.88 16.61 27.03
CA TYR A 50 9.02 18.06 26.98
C TYR A 50 7.68 18.78 26.78
N TYR A 51 6.85 18.29 25.86
CA TYR A 51 5.55 18.90 25.55
C TYR A 51 4.38 18.29 26.33
N HIS A 52 4.65 17.34 27.24
CA HIS A 52 3.63 16.63 28.02
C HIS A 52 2.50 16.02 27.18
N HIS A 53 2.80 15.67 25.92
CA HIS A 53 1.84 15.02 25.04
C HIS A 53 1.82 13.51 25.28
N PRO A 54 0.67 12.82 25.14
CA PRO A 54 0.63 11.37 25.25
C PRO A 54 1.55 10.71 24.23
N ILE A 55 2.44 9.84 24.69
CA ILE A 55 3.43 9.16 23.82
C ILE A 55 2.79 8.45 22.62
N GLY A 56 1.60 7.86 22.79
CA GLY A 56 0.85 7.23 21.70
C GLY A 56 0.45 8.20 20.58
N ALA A 57 0.13 9.46 20.93
CA ALA A 57 -0.17 10.50 19.94
C ALA A 57 1.09 10.95 19.20
N VAL A 58 2.23 11.03 19.91
CA VAL A 58 3.54 11.33 19.30
C VAL A 58 3.93 10.26 18.28
N TYR A 59 3.81 8.97 18.63
CA TYR A 59 4.05 7.89 17.68
C TYR A 59 3.07 7.92 16.50
N ALA A 60 1.79 8.24 16.74
CA ALA A 60 0.81 8.33 15.66
C ALA A 60 1.15 9.45 14.65
N ALA A 61 1.82 10.51 15.09
CA ALA A 61 2.30 11.59 14.24
C ALA A 61 3.56 11.20 13.44
N LEU A 62 4.43 10.36 14.01
CA LEU A 62 5.65 9.88 13.35
C LEU A 62 5.40 8.77 12.33
N ILE A 63 4.37 7.95 12.53
CA ILE A 63 4.09 6.76 11.71
C ILE A 63 3.02 7.07 10.64
N PRO A 64 3.27 6.78 9.34
CA PRO A 64 2.28 6.94 8.28
C PRO A 64 0.98 6.18 8.53
N THR A 65 -0.14 6.74 8.09
CA THR A 65 -1.50 6.21 8.38
C THR A 65 -1.71 4.77 7.93
N LEU A 66 -1.09 4.34 6.84
CA LEU A 66 -1.20 2.96 6.35
C LEU A 66 -0.49 1.97 7.28
N ALA A 67 0.74 2.29 7.71
CA ALA A 67 1.49 1.49 8.67
C ALA A 67 0.77 1.41 10.03
N ARG A 68 0.16 2.51 10.50
CA ARG A 68 -0.62 2.52 11.76
C ARG A 68 -1.81 1.57 11.78
N ARG A 69 -2.34 1.19 10.62
CA ARG A 69 -3.49 0.27 10.50
C ARG A 69 -3.07 -1.20 10.42
N GLY A 70 -1.76 -1.49 10.51
CA GLY A 70 -1.25 -2.85 10.35
C GLY A 70 -1.23 -3.33 8.91
N ASN A 71 -1.31 -2.42 7.93
CA ASN A 71 -1.09 -2.81 6.55
C ASN A 71 0.41 -3.01 6.32
N PRO A 72 0.80 -3.95 5.44
CA PRO A 72 2.19 -4.11 5.03
C PRO A 72 2.78 -2.77 4.59
N THR A 73 3.98 -2.46 5.08
CA THR A 73 4.77 -1.31 4.63
C THR A 73 5.61 -1.63 3.39
N GLU A 74 5.49 -2.85 2.86
CA GLU A 74 6.14 -3.26 1.63
C GLU A 74 5.62 -2.43 0.45
N PHE A 75 6.57 -1.94 -0.35
CA PHE A 75 6.27 -1.24 -1.58
C PHE A 75 5.79 -2.27 -2.61
N GLU A 76 4.49 -2.29 -2.91
CA GLU A 76 3.98 -3.02 -4.07
C GLU A 76 4.39 -2.26 -5.35
N PRO A 77 5.20 -2.85 -6.23
CA PRO A 77 5.60 -2.16 -7.44
C PRO A 77 4.38 -1.91 -8.33
N PRO A 78 4.32 -0.76 -9.02
CA PRO A 78 3.18 -0.44 -9.85
C PRO A 78 3.02 -1.47 -10.97
N LEU A 79 1.76 -1.83 -11.23
CA LEU A 79 1.38 -2.63 -12.39
C LEU A 79 1.56 -1.82 -13.68
N ILE A 80 2.46 -2.30 -14.54
CA ILE A 80 2.74 -1.76 -15.87
C ILE A 80 1.91 -2.54 -16.90
N TRP A 81 1.19 -1.81 -17.74
CA TRP A 81 0.42 -2.34 -18.85
C TRP A 81 1.19 -2.14 -20.15
N ILE A 82 1.43 -3.24 -20.86
CA ILE A 82 2.18 -3.27 -22.11
C ILE A 82 1.26 -3.74 -23.22
N VAL A 83 1.22 -3.01 -24.32
CA VAL A 83 0.47 -3.43 -25.51
C VAL A 83 1.17 -4.61 -26.21
N VAL A 84 0.39 -5.64 -26.54
CA VAL A 84 0.89 -6.80 -27.29
C VAL A 84 0.50 -6.67 -28.76
N GLY A 85 1.50 -6.76 -29.63
CA GLY A 85 1.33 -6.66 -31.08
C GLY A 85 1.44 -5.23 -31.62
N LYS A 86 1.81 -5.11 -32.90
CA LYS A 86 2.00 -3.82 -33.59
C LYS A 86 0.77 -3.32 -34.34
N SER A 87 -0.23 -4.18 -34.53
CA SER A 87 -1.44 -3.87 -35.30
C SER A 87 -2.69 -4.00 -34.43
N THR A 88 -3.71 -3.20 -34.73
CA THR A 88 -4.98 -3.22 -33.98
C THR A 88 -5.59 -4.62 -34.03
N PRO A 89 -5.83 -5.27 -32.89
CA PRO A 89 -6.44 -6.59 -32.86
C PRO A 89 -7.83 -6.58 -33.50
N THR A 90 -8.11 -7.55 -34.39
CA THR A 90 -9.43 -7.70 -35.03
C THR A 90 -10.55 -7.89 -33.99
N SER A 91 -10.21 -8.44 -32.82
CA SER A 91 -11.12 -8.60 -31.67
C SER A 91 -11.65 -7.28 -31.10
N LEU A 92 -10.98 -6.15 -31.37
CA LEU A 92 -11.39 -4.82 -30.92
C LEU A 92 -12.24 -4.07 -31.97
N ALA A 93 -12.50 -4.65 -33.15
CA ALA A 93 -13.25 -4.00 -34.22
C ALA A 93 -14.68 -3.57 -33.79
N ARG A 94 -15.31 -4.32 -32.89
CA ARG A 94 -16.66 -4.04 -32.36
C ARG A 94 -16.66 -3.28 -31.02
N ALA A 95 -15.50 -2.79 -30.56
CA ALA A 95 -15.34 -2.14 -29.26
C ALA A 95 -14.61 -0.80 -29.40
N PRO A 96 -15.26 0.26 -29.94
CA PRO A 96 -14.60 1.52 -30.29
C PRO A 96 -13.92 2.22 -29.10
N ARG A 97 -14.47 2.09 -27.88
CA ARG A 97 -13.83 2.62 -26.66
C ARG A 97 -12.53 1.87 -26.31
N GLN A 98 -12.51 0.56 -26.44
CA GLN A 98 -11.33 -0.27 -26.18
C GLN A 98 -10.26 -0.03 -27.24
N ARG A 99 -10.66 0.11 -28.50
CA ARG A 99 -9.76 0.43 -29.60
C ARG A 99 -9.05 1.76 -29.40
N ARG A 100 -9.78 2.83 -29.06
CA ARG A 100 -9.18 4.14 -28.79
C ARG A 100 -8.18 4.09 -27.63
N LEU A 101 -8.53 3.38 -26.55
CA LEU A 101 -7.59 3.21 -25.45
C LEU A 101 -6.35 2.42 -25.89
N TRP A 102 -6.53 1.32 -26.63
CA TRP A 102 -5.41 0.52 -27.14
C TRP A 102 -4.48 1.34 -28.04
N GLU A 103 -5.03 2.18 -28.93
CA GLU A 103 -4.24 3.09 -29.78
C GLU A 103 -3.46 4.12 -28.94
N SER A 104 -4.08 4.71 -27.92
CA SER A 104 -3.39 5.61 -26.98
C SER A 104 -2.27 4.90 -26.21
N LEU A 105 -2.51 3.68 -25.73
CA LEU A 105 -1.50 2.87 -25.02
C LEU A 105 -0.37 2.44 -25.97
N ALA A 106 -0.68 2.08 -27.21
CA ALA A 106 0.31 1.68 -28.20
C ALA A 106 1.26 2.83 -28.57
N ASN A 107 0.76 4.07 -28.58
CA ASN A 107 1.56 5.27 -28.81
C ASN A 107 2.37 5.71 -27.58
N ALA A 108 1.83 5.51 -26.38
CA ALA A 108 2.50 5.92 -25.14
C ALA A 108 3.60 4.93 -24.69
N GLY A 109 3.49 3.66 -25.04
CA GLY A 109 4.40 2.60 -24.60
C GLY A 109 3.96 1.94 -23.28
N PRO A 110 4.88 1.29 -22.55
CA PRO A 110 4.60 0.74 -21.22
C PRO A 110 4.12 1.84 -20.27
N VAL A 111 2.94 1.69 -19.68
CA VAL A 111 2.38 2.70 -18.77
C VAL A 111 1.86 2.06 -17.49
N THR A 112 1.99 2.78 -16.38
CA THR A 112 1.40 2.38 -15.10
C THR A 112 -0.12 2.50 -15.13
N THR A 113 -0.80 1.85 -14.17
CA THR A 113 -2.27 1.97 -14.02
C THR A 113 -2.74 3.41 -13.84
N ASP A 114 -1.98 4.25 -13.14
CA ASP A 114 -2.33 5.66 -12.92
C ASP A 114 -2.09 6.53 -14.16
N GLU A 115 -1.06 6.24 -14.95
CA GLU A 115 -0.87 6.89 -16.25
C GLU A 115 -1.96 6.48 -17.24
N ALA A 116 -2.35 5.20 -17.25
CA ALA A 116 -3.45 4.71 -18.07
C ALA A 116 -4.76 5.46 -17.78
N ARG A 117 -5.02 5.82 -16.52
CA ARG A 117 -6.19 6.63 -16.13
C ARG A 117 -6.22 8.00 -16.81
N LYS A 118 -5.07 8.63 -17.06
CA LYS A 118 -4.98 9.91 -17.78
C LYS A 118 -5.48 9.80 -19.23
N PHE A 119 -5.39 8.61 -19.81
CA PHE A 119 -5.94 8.29 -21.13
C PHE A 119 -7.41 7.84 -21.10
N GLY A 120 -8.09 7.98 -19.95
CA GLY A 120 -9.47 7.55 -19.77
C GLY A 120 -9.62 6.04 -19.52
N ALA A 121 -8.54 5.33 -19.19
CA ALA A 121 -8.62 3.93 -18.82
C ALA A 121 -9.29 3.75 -17.45
N THR A 122 -10.03 2.66 -17.30
CA THR A 122 -10.53 2.17 -16.01
C THR A 122 -10.02 0.74 -15.82
N LEU A 123 -9.76 0.32 -14.58
CA LEU A 123 -9.29 -1.03 -14.24
C LEU A 123 -10.09 -2.17 -14.92
N PRO A 124 -11.45 -2.16 -14.96
CA PRO A 124 -12.20 -3.20 -15.66
C PRO A 124 -11.97 -3.21 -17.18
N LEU A 125 -11.69 -2.05 -17.77
CA LEU A 125 -11.40 -1.93 -19.19
C LEU A 125 -10.02 -2.50 -19.52
N LEU A 126 -9.02 -2.25 -18.67
CA LEU A 126 -7.67 -2.80 -18.78
C LEU A 126 -7.70 -4.33 -18.63
N ARG A 127 -8.35 -4.86 -17.60
CA ARG A 127 -8.53 -6.31 -17.42
C ARG A 127 -9.21 -6.97 -18.63
N LYS A 128 -10.24 -6.33 -19.19
CA LYS A 128 -10.93 -6.85 -20.38
C LYS A 128 -10.05 -6.81 -21.65
N LEU A 129 -9.09 -5.90 -21.74
CA LEU A 129 -8.09 -5.89 -22.81
C LEU A 129 -7.03 -6.99 -22.61
N GLU A 130 -6.68 -7.27 -21.36
CA GLU A 130 -5.77 -8.36 -20.98
C GLU A 130 -6.38 -9.73 -21.24
N GLU A 131 -7.64 -9.96 -20.84
CA GLU A 131 -8.41 -11.18 -21.16
C GLU A 131 -8.49 -11.45 -22.68
N ARG A 132 -8.46 -10.38 -23.48
CA ARG A 132 -8.48 -10.46 -24.96
C ARG A 132 -7.08 -10.60 -25.57
N GLY A 133 -6.04 -10.71 -24.75
CA GLY A 133 -4.64 -10.84 -25.18
C GLY A 133 -4.09 -9.61 -25.91
N SER A 134 -4.72 -8.44 -25.74
CA SER A 134 -4.33 -7.20 -26.45
C SER A 134 -3.33 -6.37 -25.65
N ILE A 135 -3.26 -6.57 -24.33
CA ILE A 135 -2.28 -5.99 -23.42
C ILE A 135 -1.85 -7.08 -22.42
N VAL A 136 -0.67 -6.92 -21.81
CA VAL A 136 -0.15 -7.78 -20.74
C VAL A 136 0.23 -6.91 -19.56
N SER A 137 -0.05 -7.41 -18.36
CA SER A 137 0.35 -6.77 -17.13
C SER A 137 1.69 -7.33 -16.62
N GLN A 138 2.61 -6.45 -16.25
CA GLN A 138 3.90 -6.79 -15.65
C GLN A 138 4.14 -5.94 -14.41
N VAL A 139 4.77 -6.54 -13.40
CA VAL A 139 5.20 -5.84 -12.18
C VAL A 139 6.61 -5.31 -12.45
N GLU A 140 6.83 -4.01 -12.25
CA GLU A 140 8.17 -3.42 -12.34
C GLU A 140 9.06 -4.03 -11.25
N ARG A 141 10.21 -4.59 -11.63
CA ARG A 141 11.07 -5.38 -10.74
C ARG A 141 12.21 -4.54 -10.17
#